data_AF-A0A535RS66-F1
#
_entry.id   AF-A0A535RS66-F1
#
_cell.length_a   1.000
_cell.length_b   1.000
_cell.length_c   1.000
_cell.angle_alpha   90.00
_cell.angle_beta   90.00
_cell.angle_gamma   90.00
#
_symmetry.space_group_name_H-M   'P 1'
#
loop_
_entity.id
_entity.type
_entity.pdbx_description
1 polymer ?
#
loop_
_entity_poly.entity_id
_entity_poly.type
_entity_poly.pdbx_seq_one_letter_code
_entity_poly.pdbx_strand_id
1 'polypeptide(L)'
;MVGRRIFLVAFLVAVLLGALAPGRASADGATAATMWKYLNDLRASVGAPATGEDARVDTAAQNHANYNSANGIVGHYETAGAAYYSGYAPRDRVVARGYAATWVSEVAASYNSWQQAMTELWAAPYHRLGMMHPHNIVAGWGHSSLGREATVGDFIYDFASAAPGVIRSPAPGQTGIPTSWNGNESPSPLPAGASRPVGYPIMVIYNNARTTVLRGASLVRASDGANVPLYFGTQQFEYDYAFVIPQSPLASGTTYRVRMDLTVAGQPVTESWNFTTSVDGAFHLTTLHSAWAGQTYPPTLAPGQTTTVTVRYTNTGTQTWQRGVTGSEVRLGINGDSMWYSSVGMNSNWVYANRVATTVEQTVAPGQIGTFTFQVRAPSTSGTYKLPLRPVVDGVTWLEDQGVYVPIVVDAGFHSAWVDQSPWVTLRAGNVTQLYVHYRNTGTTAWTKGVPLQELHLGIANDDARWAAYGVGWLYLNRPAAQSEAVVPAGGVATFAFEFKAPVTAGVYDIRVRPVVDGVGWLEDQGVFLRVIVIP
;
A
#
# COMPACT_ATOMS: atom_id res chain seq x y z
N MET A 1 -70.74 -42.96 17.03
CA MET A 1 -70.80 -43.21 18.48
C MET A 1 -69.39 -43.13 19.05
N VAL A 2 -69.19 -42.28 20.06
CA VAL A 2 -68.21 -42.41 21.16
C VAL A 2 -66.76 -42.70 20.72
N GLY A 3 -65.86 -41.72 20.65
CA GLY A 3 -65.35 -41.02 21.84
C GLY A 3 -64.16 -41.80 22.42
N ARG A 4 -62.94 -41.29 22.28
CA ARG A 4 -61.80 -41.81 23.06
C ARG A 4 -60.87 -40.68 23.50
N ARG A 5 -60.62 -40.69 24.81
CA ARG A 5 -59.94 -39.69 25.63
C ARG A 5 -58.42 -39.81 25.53
N ILE A 6 -57.79 -38.65 25.42
CA ILE A 6 -56.60 -38.11 26.11
C ILE A 6 -55.87 -39.06 27.08
N PHE A 7 -54.53 -39.19 26.95
CA PHE A 7 -53.56 -38.65 27.94
C PHE A 7 -52.11 -38.60 27.40
N LEU A 8 -51.46 -37.50 27.76
CA LEU A 8 -50.08 -37.04 27.56
C LEU A 8 -49.00 -38.03 28.08
N VAL A 9 -47.77 -37.95 27.55
CA VAL A 9 -46.58 -37.30 28.16
C VAL A 9 -45.33 -37.57 27.28
N ALA A 10 -44.47 -36.55 27.19
CA ALA A 10 -43.26 -36.42 26.37
C ALA A 10 -42.03 -37.25 26.81
N PHE A 11 -41.07 -37.49 25.89
CA PHE A 11 -39.66 -37.08 26.04
C PHE A 11 -38.79 -37.31 24.77
N LEU A 12 -38.01 -36.28 24.46
CA LEU A 12 -36.63 -36.19 23.95
C LEU A 12 -36.11 -36.79 22.62
N VAL A 13 -35.70 -35.83 21.77
CA VAL A 13 -34.53 -35.68 20.88
C VAL A 13 -33.41 -36.73 20.95
N ALA A 14 -33.02 -37.23 19.77
CA ALA A 14 -31.64 -37.63 19.46
C ALA A 14 -31.25 -37.09 18.07
N VAL A 15 -30.22 -36.24 18.04
CA VAL A 15 -29.56 -35.68 16.87
C VAL A 15 -28.58 -36.72 16.31
N LEU A 16 -28.69 -37.07 15.02
CA LEU A 16 -27.61 -37.74 14.28
C LEU A 16 -27.00 -36.74 13.29
N LEU A 17 -25.77 -36.30 13.60
CA LEU A 17 -24.87 -35.65 12.65
C LEU A 17 -24.33 -36.70 11.68
N GLY A 18 -24.77 -36.63 10.43
CA GLY A 18 -24.07 -37.23 9.30
C GLY A 18 -22.99 -36.27 8.81
N ALA A 19 -21.73 -36.64 8.98
CA ALA A 19 -20.58 -35.91 8.45
C ALA A 19 -20.62 -35.90 6.92
N LEU A 20 -21.04 -34.77 6.33
CA LEU A 20 -20.73 -34.42 4.95
C LEU A 20 -19.23 -34.10 4.90
N ALA A 21 -18.50 -34.86 4.10
CA ALA A 21 -17.12 -34.56 3.74
C ALA A 21 -17.00 -33.09 3.30
N PRO A 22 -15.92 -32.38 3.65
CA PRO A 22 -15.67 -31.07 3.07
C PRO A 22 -15.57 -31.25 1.56
N GLY A 23 -16.51 -30.63 0.85
CA GLY A 23 -16.42 -30.48 -0.59
C GLY A 23 -15.05 -29.94 -0.94
N ARG A 24 -14.46 -30.50 -1.99
CA ARG A 24 -13.22 -30.00 -2.60
C ARG A 24 -13.30 -28.48 -2.68
N ALA A 25 -12.34 -27.80 -2.06
CA ALA A 25 -12.11 -26.39 -2.35
C ALA A 25 -11.93 -26.25 -3.87
N SER A 26 -12.90 -25.62 -4.53
CA SER A 26 -12.70 -25.12 -5.89
C SER A 26 -11.82 -23.88 -5.79
N ALA A 27 -10.65 -23.96 -6.43
CA ALA A 27 -9.64 -22.92 -6.50
C ALA A 27 -10.18 -21.61 -7.12
N ASP A 28 -9.75 -20.48 -6.53
CA ASP A 28 -9.89 -19.08 -6.99
C ASP A 28 -11.22 -18.67 -7.65
N GLY A 29 -12.14 -18.13 -6.85
CA GLY A 29 -13.16 -17.23 -7.38
C GLY A 29 -12.48 -15.97 -7.91
N ALA A 30 -12.54 -15.73 -9.22
CA ALA A 30 -11.96 -14.55 -9.86
C ALA A 30 -12.58 -13.27 -9.26
N THR A 31 -11.77 -12.45 -8.60
CA THR A 31 -12.21 -11.12 -8.16
C THR A 31 -11.76 -10.07 -9.16
N ALA A 32 -12.52 -8.98 -9.28
CA ALA A 32 -12.14 -7.82 -10.07
C ALA A 32 -10.70 -7.35 -9.73
N ALA A 33 -10.37 -7.31 -8.43
CA ALA A 33 -9.04 -6.96 -7.94
C ALA A 33 -7.92 -7.87 -8.48
N THR A 34 -8.17 -9.18 -8.61
CA THR A 34 -7.19 -10.11 -9.19
C THR A 34 -6.95 -9.83 -10.67
N MET A 35 -8.02 -9.56 -11.43
CA MET A 35 -7.93 -9.20 -12.85
C MET A 35 -7.28 -7.82 -13.07
N TRP A 36 -7.67 -6.83 -12.27
CA TRP A 36 -7.08 -5.50 -12.26
C TRP A 36 -5.57 -5.54 -11.96
N LYS A 37 -5.16 -6.33 -10.97
CA LYS A 37 -3.75 -6.56 -10.67
C LYS A 37 -3.02 -7.16 -11.87
N TYR A 38 -3.58 -8.19 -12.51
CA TYR A 38 -3.00 -8.80 -13.70
C TYR A 38 -2.88 -7.81 -14.88
N LEU A 39 -3.87 -6.93 -15.09
CA LEU A 39 -3.76 -5.84 -16.07
C LEU A 39 -2.59 -4.92 -15.72
N ASN A 40 -2.45 -4.50 -14.47
CA ASN A 40 -1.35 -3.62 -14.07
C ASN A 40 0.02 -4.30 -14.19
N ASP A 41 0.10 -5.62 -14.06
CA ASP A 41 1.32 -6.37 -14.37
C ASP A 41 1.66 -6.33 -15.86
N LEU A 42 0.66 -6.53 -16.72
CA LEU A 42 0.81 -6.39 -18.18
C LEU A 42 1.27 -4.98 -18.55
N ARG A 43 0.65 -3.95 -17.96
CA ARG A 43 0.99 -2.54 -18.16
C ARG A 43 2.40 -2.21 -17.68
N ALA A 44 2.78 -2.68 -16.49
CA ALA A 44 4.13 -2.51 -15.95
C ALA A 44 5.19 -3.15 -16.86
N SER A 45 4.89 -4.32 -17.45
CA SER A 45 5.82 -5.02 -18.35
C SER A 45 6.19 -4.23 -19.62
N VAL A 46 5.36 -3.24 -19.98
CA VAL A 46 5.59 -2.36 -21.13
C VAL A 46 5.90 -0.91 -20.74
N GLY A 47 6.04 -0.63 -19.44
CA GLY A 47 6.27 0.72 -18.92
C GLY A 47 5.06 1.66 -19.00
N ALA A 48 3.84 1.12 -19.14
CA ALA A 48 2.62 1.91 -19.07
C ALA A 48 2.29 2.23 -17.59
N PRO A 49 1.78 3.44 -17.28
CA PRO A 49 1.36 3.79 -15.91
C PRO A 49 0.32 2.82 -15.36
N ALA A 50 0.37 2.50 -14.07
CA ALA A 50 -0.68 1.70 -13.44
C ALA A 50 -2.03 2.44 -13.48
N THR A 51 -3.11 1.68 -13.66
CA THR A 51 -4.48 2.17 -13.50
C THR A 51 -4.90 2.10 -12.04
N GLY A 52 -5.78 3.00 -11.60
CA GLY A 52 -6.57 2.80 -10.40
C GLY A 52 -7.68 1.77 -10.60
N GLU A 53 -8.20 1.23 -9.49
CA GLU A 53 -9.39 0.38 -9.45
C GLU A 53 -10.57 1.21 -8.91
N ASP A 54 -11.78 0.98 -9.43
CA ASP A 54 -13.00 1.60 -8.91
C ASP A 54 -14.16 0.60 -8.93
N ALA A 55 -14.71 0.33 -7.75
CA ALA A 55 -15.76 -0.68 -7.56
C ALA A 55 -17.01 -0.45 -8.43
N ARG A 56 -17.29 0.79 -8.84
CA ARG A 56 -18.43 1.10 -9.73
C ARG A 56 -18.16 0.61 -11.15
N VAL A 57 -16.92 0.76 -11.62
CA VAL A 57 -16.46 0.30 -12.93
C VAL A 57 -16.36 -1.22 -12.94
N ASP A 58 -15.83 -1.83 -11.87
CA ASP A 58 -15.84 -3.29 -11.70
C ASP A 58 -17.26 -3.87 -11.74
N THR A 59 -18.19 -3.21 -11.04
CA THR A 59 -19.59 -3.62 -11.05
C THR A 59 -20.20 -3.50 -12.45
N ALA A 60 -19.88 -2.45 -13.22
CA ALA A 60 -20.36 -2.31 -14.60
C ALA A 60 -19.84 -3.45 -15.49
N ALA A 61 -18.53 -3.70 -15.47
CA ALA A 61 -17.89 -4.79 -16.21
C ALA A 61 -18.44 -6.16 -15.81
N GLN A 62 -18.64 -6.42 -14.52
CA GLN A 62 -19.21 -7.68 -14.02
C GLN A 62 -20.66 -7.88 -14.46
N ASN A 63 -21.49 -6.83 -14.46
CA ASN A 63 -22.84 -6.94 -14.97
C ASN A 63 -22.86 -7.25 -16.46
N HIS A 64 -21.98 -6.61 -17.24
CA HIS A 64 -21.89 -6.89 -18.67
C HIS A 64 -21.34 -8.29 -18.96
N ALA A 65 -20.39 -8.78 -18.16
CA ALA A 65 -19.94 -10.17 -18.21
C ALA A 65 -21.11 -11.14 -17.94
N ASN A 66 -21.93 -10.86 -16.91
CA ASN A 66 -23.13 -11.66 -16.62
C ASN A 66 -24.12 -11.63 -17.78
N TYR A 67 -24.34 -10.47 -18.40
CA TYR A 67 -25.19 -10.29 -19.57
C TYR A 67 -24.68 -11.13 -20.76
N ASN A 68 -23.42 -10.97 -21.15
CA ASN A 68 -22.83 -11.72 -22.25
C ASN A 68 -22.90 -13.24 -22.00
N SER A 69 -22.58 -13.65 -20.78
CA SER A 69 -22.58 -15.05 -20.36
C SER A 69 -23.96 -15.69 -20.40
N ALA A 70 -24.97 -15.04 -19.79
CA ALA A 70 -26.34 -15.55 -19.72
C ALA A 70 -27.05 -15.57 -21.09
N ASN A 71 -26.69 -14.66 -21.99
CA ASN A 71 -27.28 -14.58 -23.33
C ASN A 71 -26.46 -15.34 -24.40
N GLY A 72 -25.34 -15.97 -24.02
CA GLY A 72 -24.51 -16.79 -24.93
C GLY A 72 -23.76 -16.00 -26.00
N ILE A 73 -23.53 -14.70 -25.78
CA ILE A 73 -22.90 -13.78 -26.74
C ILE A 73 -21.58 -13.24 -26.23
N VAL A 74 -20.82 -12.60 -27.12
CA VAL A 74 -19.65 -11.79 -26.79
C VAL A 74 -19.78 -10.52 -27.63
N GLY A 75 -19.95 -9.38 -26.97
CA GLY A 75 -20.11 -8.09 -27.62
C GLY A 75 -20.02 -6.97 -26.59
N HIS A 76 -20.28 -5.75 -27.06
CA HIS A 76 -20.14 -4.53 -26.24
C HIS A 76 -21.48 -3.89 -25.84
N TYR A 77 -22.54 -4.23 -26.58
CA TYR A 77 -23.84 -3.61 -26.47
C TYR A 77 -24.89 -4.58 -25.92
N GLU A 78 -25.79 -4.06 -25.09
CA GLU A 78 -26.87 -4.84 -24.50
C GLU A 78 -28.23 -4.49 -25.13
N THR A 79 -29.11 -5.49 -25.23
CA THR A 79 -30.47 -5.33 -25.75
C THR A 79 -31.44 -5.21 -24.59
N ALA A 80 -32.23 -4.14 -24.56
CA ALA A 80 -33.23 -3.93 -23.51
C ALA A 80 -34.24 -5.10 -23.45
N GLY A 81 -34.53 -5.56 -22.24
CA GLY A 81 -35.44 -6.68 -21.98
C GLY A 81 -34.79 -8.08 -22.00
N ALA A 82 -33.53 -8.20 -22.43
CA ALA A 82 -32.78 -9.44 -22.28
C ALA A 82 -32.30 -9.65 -20.83
N ALA A 83 -31.99 -10.91 -20.49
CA ALA A 83 -31.57 -11.27 -19.13
C ALA A 83 -30.29 -10.52 -18.75
N TYR A 84 -30.22 -10.04 -17.50
CA TYR A 84 -29.09 -9.27 -16.95
C TYR A 84 -28.81 -7.92 -17.64
N TYR A 85 -29.78 -7.36 -18.38
CA TYR A 85 -29.66 -6.01 -18.93
C TYR A 85 -29.38 -4.97 -17.84
N SER A 86 -28.36 -4.16 -18.06
CA SER A 86 -27.82 -3.14 -17.16
C SER A 86 -27.55 -1.80 -17.85
N GLY A 87 -27.47 -1.76 -19.18
CA GLY A 87 -27.36 -0.54 -19.99
C GLY A 87 -26.85 -0.81 -21.40
N TYR A 88 -27.30 -0.01 -22.38
CA TYR A 88 -27.03 -0.24 -23.80
C TYR A 88 -25.53 -0.23 -24.13
N ALA A 89 -24.82 0.87 -23.87
CA ALA A 89 -23.38 1.00 -24.15
C ALA A 89 -22.52 0.91 -22.87
N PRO A 90 -21.20 0.65 -22.98
CA PRO A 90 -20.29 0.57 -21.83
C PRO A 90 -20.38 1.81 -20.92
N ARG A 91 -20.38 3.00 -21.52
CA ARG A 91 -20.55 4.27 -20.80
C ARG A 91 -21.85 4.32 -20.01
N ASP A 92 -22.97 3.87 -20.58
CA ASP A 92 -24.27 3.92 -19.91
C ASP A 92 -24.27 3.06 -18.66
N ARG A 93 -23.64 1.88 -18.73
CA ARG A 93 -23.48 0.95 -17.59
C ARG A 93 -22.62 1.56 -16.48
N VAL A 94 -21.48 2.16 -16.82
CA VAL A 94 -20.59 2.83 -15.87
C VAL A 94 -21.26 4.04 -15.22
N VAL A 95 -21.95 4.87 -16.00
CA VAL A 95 -22.71 6.03 -15.48
C VAL A 95 -23.87 5.61 -14.59
N ALA A 96 -24.56 4.50 -14.92
CA ALA A 96 -25.62 3.94 -14.08
C ALA A 96 -25.10 3.47 -12.70
N ARG A 97 -23.81 3.18 -12.57
CA ARG A 97 -23.13 2.90 -11.28
C ARG A 97 -22.63 4.15 -10.56
N GLY A 98 -22.91 5.33 -11.10
CA GLY A 98 -22.57 6.61 -10.49
C GLY A 98 -21.11 7.03 -10.71
N TYR A 99 -20.42 6.45 -11.70
CA TYR A 99 -19.11 6.93 -12.13
C TYR A 99 -19.26 7.89 -13.30
N ALA A 100 -18.79 9.12 -13.16
CA ALA A 100 -18.86 10.12 -14.22
C ALA A 100 -17.78 9.86 -15.27
N ALA A 101 -18.18 9.37 -16.44
CA ALA A 101 -17.29 9.17 -17.59
C ALA A 101 -17.86 9.86 -18.84
N THR A 102 -17.00 10.51 -19.62
CA THR A 102 -17.35 11.06 -20.94
C THR A 102 -17.32 9.98 -22.01
N TRP A 103 -16.44 8.99 -21.85
CA TRP A 103 -16.26 7.87 -22.76
C TRP A 103 -15.65 6.68 -21.99
N VAL A 104 -15.95 5.45 -22.42
CA VAL A 104 -15.46 4.20 -21.83
C VAL A 104 -15.03 3.28 -22.97
N SER A 105 -13.78 2.82 -22.96
CA SER A 105 -13.31 1.73 -23.83
C SER A 105 -13.74 0.43 -23.20
N GLU A 106 -14.10 -0.58 -23.99
CA GLU A 106 -14.41 -1.89 -23.48
C GLU A 106 -13.75 -2.98 -24.32
N VAL A 107 -13.27 -4.01 -23.64
CA VAL A 107 -12.86 -5.27 -24.24
C VAL A 107 -13.73 -6.40 -23.72
N ALA A 108 -14.10 -7.33 -24.59
CA ALA A 108 -14.91 -8.48 -24.23
C ALA A 108 -14.40 -9.74 -24.94
N ALA A 109 -14.22 -10.83 -24.20
CA ALA A 109 -13.72 -12.08 -24.74
C ALA A 109 -14.35 -13.29 -24.05
N SER A 110 -14.30 -14.44 -24.74
CA SER A 110 -14.81 -15.72 -24.24
C SER A 110 -13.74 -16.79 -24.43
N TYR A 111 -13.17 -17.23 -23.31
CA TYR A 111 -12.13 -18.25 -23.20
C TYR A 111 -12.35 -19.07 -21.94
N ASN A 112 -11.62 -20.17 -21.76
CA ASN A 112 -11.82 -21.12 -20.65
C ASN A 112 -11.48 -20.54 -19.27
N SER A 113 -10.78 -19.41 -19.20
CA SER A 113 -10.51 -18.67 -17.97
C SER A 113 -10.37 -17.19 -18.23
N TRP A 114 -10.55 -16.37 -17.19
CA TRP A 114 -10.31 -14.93 -17.26
C TRP A 114 -8.85 -14.61 -17.59
N GLN A 115 -7.87 -15.37 -17.06
CA GLN A 115 -6.45 -15.15 -17.35
C GLN A 115 -6.18 -15.35 -18.84
N GLN A 116 -6.73 -16.43 -19.42
CA GLN A 116 -6.58 -16.69 -20.84
C GLN A 116 -7.23 -15.57 -21.66
N ALA A 117 -8.45 -15.16 -21.30
CA ALA A 117 -9.14 -14.08 -21.99
C ALA A 117 -8.33 -12.78 -21.98
N MET A 118 -7.80 -12.36 -20.82
CA MET A 118 -6.98 -11.15 -20.72
C MET A 118 -5.66 -11.27 -21.47
N THR A 119 -5.02 -12.45 -21.47
CA THR A 119 -3.78 -12.69 -22.23
C THR A 119 -4.03 -12.60 -23.73
N GLU A 120 -5.14 -13.14 -24.22
CA GLU A 120 -5.51 -13.13 -25.64
C GLU A 120 -5.96 -11.74 -26.10
N LEU A 121 -6.72 -11.02 -25.28
CA LEU A 121 -7.04 -9.61 -25.47
C LEU A 121 -5.77 -8.75 -25.49
N TRP A 122 -4.81 -9.03 -24.61
CA TRP A 122 -3.51 -8.38 -24.66
C TRP A 122 -2.74 -8.80 -25.91
N ALA A 123 -2.86 -10.01 -26.45
CA ALA A 123 -2.16 -10.40 -27.67
C ALA A 123 -2.73 -9.71 -28.94
N ALA A 124 -4.01 -9.36 -28.93
CA ALA A 124 -4.76 -8.82 -30.06
C ALA A 124 -4.53 -7.29 -30.23
N PRO A 125 -4.04 -6.81 -31.39
CA PRO A 125 -3.65 -5.41 -31.60
C PRO A 125 -4.69 -4.35 -31.24
N TYR A 126 -5.95 -4.51 -31.63
CA TYR A 126 -7.00 -3.53 -31.35
C TYR A 126 -7.47 -3.58 -29.90
N HIS A 127 -7.62 -4.77 -29.33
CA HIS A 127 -7.99 -4.90 -27.91
C HIS A 127 -6.87 -4.43 -26.96
N ARG A 128 -5.60 -4.63 -27.34
CA ARG A 128 -4.45 -4.15 -26.54
C ARG A 128 -4.46 -2.63 -26.39
N LEU A 129 -4.99 -1.87 -27.35
CA LEU A 129 -5.06 -0.39 -27.31
C LEU A 129 -5.74 0.07 -26.02
N GLY A 130 -6.94 -0.48 -25.78
CA GLY A 130 -7.73 -0.34 -24.55
C GLY A 130 -6.87 -0.45 -23.29
N MET A 131 -6.21 -1.61 -23.21
CA MET A 131 -5.49 -2.09 -22.04
C MET A 131 -4.14 -1.38 -21.81
N MET A 132 -3.46 -0.94 -22.87
CA MET A 132 -2.08 -0.42 -22.79
C MET A 132 -1.98 1.10 -22.89
N HIS A 133 -3.06 1.81 -23.24
CA HIS A 133 -3.02 3.26 -23.46
C HIS A 133 -2.42 3.98 -22.24
N PRO A 134 -1.47 4.92 -22.42
CA PRO A 134 -0.79 5.57 -21.30
C PRO A 134 -1.66 6.58 -20.54
N HIS A 135 -2.86 6.87 -21.04
CA HIS A 135 -3.87 7.72 -20.40
C HIS A 135 -5.01 6.91 -19.78
N ASN A 136 -4.92 5.58 -19.77
CA ASN A 136 -5.81 4.73 -18.98
C ASN A 136 -5.54 5.00 -17.50
N ILE A 137 -6.50 5.62 -16.82
CA ILE A 137 -6.37 6.00 -15.41
C ILE A 137 -7.18 5.09 -14.48
N VAL A 138 -8.24 4.46 -14.98
CA VAL A 138 -9.09 3.54 -14.21
C VAL A 138 -9.49 2.38 -15.10
N ALA A 139 -9.35 1.17 -14.57
CA ALA A 139 -9.82 -0.05 -15.20
C ALA A 139 -10.72 -0.81 -14.23
N GLY A 140 -11.81 -1.37 -14.74
CA GLY A 140 -12.61 -2.34 -14.00
C GLY A 140 -12.83 -3.62 -14.78
N TRP A 141 -12.92 -4.75 -14.08
CA TRP A 141 -12.99 -6.08 -14.71
C TRP A 141 -14.10 -6.94 -14.14
N GLY A 142 -14.69 -7.76 -15.01
CA GLY A 142 -15.72 -8.71 -14.67
C GLY A 142 -15.54 -10.03 -15.40
N HIS A 143 -15.90 -11.13 -14.75
CA HIS A 143 -15.88 -12.46 -15.35
C HIS A 143 -17.11 -13.27 -14.94
N SER A 144 -17.73 -13.96 -15.89
CA SER A 144 -18.95 -14.73 -15.66
C SER A 144 -18.93 -16.07 -16.38
N SER A 145 -19.36 -17.09 -15.64
CA SER A 145 -19.57 -18.47 -16.08
C SER A 145 -21.03 -18.92 -15.90
N LEU A 146 -21.99 -17.99 -15.85
CA LEU A 146 -23.44 -18.28 -15.76
C LEU A 146 -23.96 -19.10 -16.95
N GLY A 147 -23.39 -18.88 -18.13
CA GLY A 147 -23.66 -19.62 -19.37
C GLY A 147 -22.38 -19.80 -20.16
N ARG A 148 -22.20 -19.04 -21.25
CA ARG A 148 -20.93 -18.97 -21.96
C ARG A 148 -19.90 -18.20 -21.12
N GLU A 149 -18.65 -18.66 -21.04
CA GLU A 149 -17.59 -17.89 -20.37
C GLU A 149 -17.46 -16.49 -20.99
N ALA A 150 -17.47 -15.45 -20.17
CA ALA A 150 -17.34 -14.07 -20.62
C ALA A 150 -16.46 -13.26 -19.66
N THR A 151 -15.44 -12.60 -20.20
CA THR A 151 -14.56 -11.69 -19.47
C THR A 151 -14.65 -10.32 -20.12
N VAL A 152 -14.90 -9.29 -19.31
CA VAL A 152 -15.12 -7.91 -19.76
C VAL A 152 -14.20 -6.98 -18.98
N GLY A 153 -13.58 -6.02 -19.67
CA GLY A 153 -12.78 -4.96 -19.07
C GLY A 153 -13.24 -3.59 -19.58
N ASP A 154 -13.54 -2.68 -18.66
CA ASP A 154 -13.92 -1.29 -18.92
C ASP A 154 -12.74 -0.37 -18.58
N PHE A 155 -12.41 0.56 -19.49
CA PHE A 155 -11.28 1.49 -19.32
C PHE A 155 -11.71 2.95 -19.45
N ILE A 156 -11.28 3.77 -18.50
CA ILE A 156 -11.51 5.22 -18.49
C ILE A 156 -10.21 5.95 -18.77
N TYR A 157 -10.28 6.89 -19.72
CA TYR A 157 -9.16 7.73 -20.11
C TYR A 157 -9.23 9.14 -19.53
N ASP A 158 -8.08 9.65 -19.13
CA ASP A 158 -7.87 11.08 -18.87
C ASP A 158 -6.63 11.56 -19.62
N PHE A 159 -6.85 12.30 -20.70
CA PHE A 159 -5.79 12.86 -21.54
C PHE A 159 -5.10 14.09 -20.92
N ALA A 160 -5.59 14.60 -19.78
CA ALA A 160 -4.88 15.61 -19.00
C ALA A 160 -3.84 14.99 -18.04
N SER A 161 -3.88 13.67 -17.81
CA SER A 161 -2.95 12.97 -16.94
C SER A 161 -1.53 12.95 -17.49
N ALA A 162 -0.54 12.99 -16.60
CA ALA A 162 0.86 12.84 -16.97
C ALA A 162 1.11 11.42 -17.50
N ALA A 163 1.68 11.31 -18.69
CA ALA A 163 1.84 10.06 -19.40
C ALA A 163 3.18 10.01 -20.14
N PRO A 164 3.87 8.84 -20.19
CA PRO A 164 5.05 8.66 -21.03
C PRO A 164 4.76 9.00 -22.49
N GLY A 165 5.74 9.57 -23.20
CA GLY A 165 5.56 9.97 -24.59
C GLY A 165 5.11 8.83 -25.50
N VAL A 166 5.66 7.63 -25.29
CA VAL A 166 5.40 6.47 -26.14
C VAL A 166 5.51 5.19 -25.31
N ILE A 167 4.57 4.27 -25.52
CA ILE A 167 4.61 2.90 -25.00
C ILE A 167 4.86 1.96 -26.16
N ARG A 168 5.68 0.93 -25.93
CA ARG A 168 6.05 -0.09 -26.93
C ARG A 168 5.71 -1.46 -26.39
N SER A 169 5.09 -2.31 -27.20
CA SER A 169 4.79 -3.69 -26.83
C SER A 169 5.11 -4.62 -28.00
N PRO A 170 6.06 -5.57 -27.85
CA PRO A 170 6.94 -5.74 -26.70
C PRO A 170 7.79 -4.50 -26.37
N ALA A 171 8.14 -4.29 -25.11
CA ALA A 171 8.98 -3.18 -24.68
C ALA A 171 10.47 -3.39 -25.00
N PRO A 172 11.29 -2.31 -25.03
CA PRO A 172 12.73 -2.40 -25.18
C PRO A 172 13.37 -3.35 -24.16
N GLY A 173 14.04 -4.40 -24.64
CA GLY A 173 14.70 -5.41 -23.82
C GLY A 173 13.75 -6.43 -23.20
N GLN A 174 12.44 -6.38 -23.48
CA GLN A 174 11.48 -7.33 -22.90
C GLN A 174 11.77 -8.75 -23.40
N THR A 175 11.75 -9.71 -22.47
CA THR A 175 11.93 -11.15 -22.73
C THR A 175 10.63 -11.90 -22.46
N GLY A 176 10.57 -13.19 -22.82
CA GLY A 176 9.38 -14.01 -22.53
C GLY A 176 8.20 -13.76 -23.47
N ILE A 177 8.44 -13.13 -24.63
CA ILE A 177 7.40 -12.81 -25.61
C ILE A 177 6.96 -14.07 -26.37
N PRO A 178 5.66 -14.34 -26.53
CA PRO A 178 5.18 -15.47 -27.33
C PRO A 178 5.77 -15.46 -28.73
N THR A 179 5.96 -16.64 -29.28
CA THR A 179 6.42 -16.77 -30.68
C THR A 179 5.30 -16.47 -31.66
N SER A 180 4.03 -16.68 -31.26
CA SER A 180 2.88 -16.63 -32.15
C SER A 180 1.66 -16.00 -31.52
N TRP A 181 0.71 -15.64 -32.38
CA TRP A 181 -0.64 -15.22 -32.04
C TRP A 181 -1.62 -15.91 -32.99
N ASN A 182 -2.76 -16.34 -32.47
CA ASN A 182 -3.77 -17.09 -33.23
C ASN A 182 -4.49 -16.26 -34.31
N GLY A 183 -4.39 -14.93 -34.26
CA GLY A 183 -5.07 -14.04 -35.19
C GLY A 183 -6.55 -13.85 -34.90
N ASN A 184 -7.02 -14.21 -33.69
CA ASN A 184 -8.40 -14.08 -33.27
C ASN A 184 -8.65 -12.66 -32.78
N GLU A 185 -9.10 -11.81 -33.70
CA GLU A 185 -9.56 -10.46 -33.39
C GLU A 185 -10.68 -10.07 -34.35
N SER A 186 -11.68 -9.37 -33.81
CA SER A 186 -12.78 -8.83 -34.59
C SER A 186 -12.87 -7.33 -34.32
N PRO A 187 -12.82 -6.51 -35.37
CA PRO A 187 -12.50 -6.86 -36.76
C PRO A 187 -11.03 -7.32 -36.94
N SER A 188 -10.75 -8.09 -37.99
CA SER A 188 -9.42 -8.70 -38.19
C SER A 188 -8.39 -7.67 -38.68
N PRO A 189 -7.21 -7.54 -38.03
CA PRO A 189 -6.10 -6.72 -38.54
C PRO A 189 -5.31 -7.41 -39.66
N LEU A 190 -5.55 -8.72 -39.88
CA LEU A 190 -4.86 -9.52 -40.88
C LEU A 190 -5.52 -9.38 -42.26
N PRO A 191 -4.73 -9.36 -43.36
CA PRO A 191 -5.26 -9.44 -44.71
C PRO A 191 -6.12 -10.70 -44.93
N ALA A 192 -7.10 -10.60 -45.82
CA ALA A 192 -7.90 -11.75 -46.22
C ALA A 192 -7.01 -12.89 -46.72
N GLY A 193 -7.23 -14.10 -46.19
CA GLY A 193 -6.46 -15.30 -46.57
C GLY A 193 -5.09 -15.45 -45.88
N ALA A 194 -4.74 -14.59 -44.92
CA ALA A 194 -3.52 -14.77 -44.13
C ALA A 194 -3.49 -16.15 -43.45
N SER A 195 -2.35 -16.85 -43.55
CA SER A 195 -2.14 -18.13 -42.87
C SER A 195 -1.96 -17.90 -41.37
N ARG A 196 -2.52 -18.79 -40.55
CA ARG A 196 -2.50 -18.71 -39.08
C ARG A 196 -1.89 -19.99 -38.49
N PRO A 197 -1.24 -19.93 -37.31
CA PRO A 197 -1.00 -18.73 -36.51
C PRO A 197 0.06 -17.80 -37.13
N VAL A 198 -0.02 -16.51 -36.80
CA VAL A 198 0.96 -15.49 -37.19
C VAL A 198 1.97 -15.27 -36.06
N GLY A 199 2.99 -14.44 -36.27
CA GLY A 199 3.89 -14.05 -35.18
C GLY A 199 3.24 -13.08 -34.19
N TYR A 200 3.84 -12.95 -33.01
CA TYR A 200 3.31 -12.05 -31.97
C TYR A 200 3.32 -10.58 -32.43
N PRO A 201 2.21 -9.84 -32.29
CA PRO A 201 2.12 -8.45 -32.76
C PRO A 201 3.03 -7.48 -32.01
N ILE A 202 3.65 -6.57 -32.78
CA ILE A 202 4.55 -5.53 -32.28
C ILE A 202 3.90 -4.18 -32.53
N MET A 203 3.79 -3.35 -31.50
CA MET A 203 3.07 -2.09 -31.58
C MET A 203 3.67 -0.97 -30.73
N VAL A 204 3.37 0.25 -31.14
CA VAL A 204 3.67 1.49 -30.43
C VAL A 204 2.38 2.31 -30.29
N ILE A 205 2.25 3.00 -29.16
CA ILE A 205 1.18 3.97 -28.92
C ILE A 205 1.77 5.24 -28.31
N TYR A 206 1.32 6.39 -28.81
CA TYR A 206 1.77 7.70 -28.37
C TYR A 206 0.72 8.36 -27.46
N ASN A 207 1.17 9.06 -26.44
CA ASN A 207 0.28 9.82 -25.57
C ASN A 207 -0.39 10.99 -26.29
N ASN A 208 -1.38 11.61 -25.62
CA ASN A 208 -2.09 12.81 -26.04
C ASN A 208 -2.77 12.71 -27.41
N ALA A 209 -3.22 11.51 -27.80
CA ALA A 209 -3.88 11.26 -29.09
C ALA A 209 -3.06 11.77 -30.29
N ARG A 210 -1.73 11.72 -30.19
CA ARG A 210 -0.84 12.24 -31.24
C ARG A 210 -0.93 11.37 -32.48
N THR A 211 -1.49 11.94 -33.55
CA THR A 211 -1.64 11.26 -34.84
C THR A 211 -0.33 10.60 -35.27
N THR A 212 -0.37 9.29 -35.48
CA THR A 212 0.77 8.42 -35.74
C THR A 212 0.52 7.67 -37.03
N VAL A 213 1.42 7.83 -38.00
CA VAL A 213 1.34 7.15 -39.31
C VAL A 213 2.58 6.32 -39.52
N LEU A 214 2.41 5.01 -39.72
CA LEU A 214 3.52 4.12 -40.06
C LEU A 214 3.95 4.36 -41.51
N ARG A 215 5.24 4.66 -41.72
CA ARG A 215 5.84 4.90 -43.05
C ARG A 215 6.66 3.71 -43.53
N GLY A 216 7.23 2.96 -42.61
CA GLY A 216 8.00 1.76 -42.89
C GLY A 216 8.30 0.99 -41.61
N ALA A 217 8.54 -0.31 -41.75
CA ALA A 217 8.94 -1.15 -40.63
C ALA A 217 9.84 -2.29 -41.11
N SER A 218 10.74 -2.71 -40.25
CA SER A 218 11.51 -3.92 -40.44
C SER A 218 11.64 -4.68 -39.12
N LEU A 219 11.72 -6.00 -39.23
CA LEU A 219 12.01 -6.90 -38.13
C LEU A 219 13.11 -7.83 -38.58
N VAL A 220 14.21 -7.87 -37.85
CA VAL A 220 15.36 -8.72 -38.15
C VAL A 220 15.77 -9.53 -36.94
N ARG A 221 16.23 -10.75 -37.18
CA ARG A 221 16.86 -11.55 -36.13
C ARG A 221 18.21 -10.93 -35.76
N ALA A 222 18.44 -10.71 -34.47
CA ALA A 222 19.62 -9.98 -34.01
C ALA A 222 20.95 -10.74 -34.23
N SER A 223 20.90 -12.08 -34.32
CA SER A 223 22.09 -12.93 -34.46
C SER A 223 22.73 -12.90 -35.84
N ASP A 224 21.92 -12.85 -36.90
CA ASP A 224 22.37 -13.03 -38.29
C ASP A 224 21.79 -11.97 -39.26
N GLY A 225 20.92 -11.08 -38.79
CA GLY A 225 20.28 -10.05 -39.61
C GLY A 225 19.19 -10.58 -40.53
N ALA A 226 18.73 -11.83 -40.36
CA ALA A 226 17.68 -12.39 -41.21
C ALA A 226 16.36 -11.60 -41.09
N ASN A 227 15.83 -11.16 -42.23
CA ASN A 227 14.56 -10.44 -42.31
C ASN A 227 13.38 -11.35 -41.97
N VAL A 228 12.42 -10.81 -41.22
CA VAL A 228 11.13 -11.43 -40.95
C VAL A 228 10.04 -10.68 -41.73
N PRO A 229 9.29 -11.35 -42.63
CA PRO A 229 8.17 -10.73 -43.33
C PRO A 229 7.09 -10.22 -42.37
N LEU A 230 6.54 -9.04 -42.66
CA LEU A 230 5.54 -8.37 -41.83
C LEU A 230 4.24 -8.11 -42.61
N TYR A 231 3.11 -8.18 -41.92
CA TYR A 231 1.90 -7.46 -42.27
C TYR A 231 1.92 -6.10 -41.59
N PHE A 232 1.54 -5.05 -42.32
CA PHE A 232 1.41 -3.70 -41.80
C PHE A 232 0.00 -3.51 -41.25
N GLY A 233 -0.08 -3.14 -39.98
CA GLY A 233 -1.36 -2.92 -39.30
C GLY A 233 -2.14 -1.76 -39.89
N THR A 234 -3.45 -1.90 -39.96
CA THR A 234 -4.36 -0.81 -40.34
C THR A 234 -4.97 -0.20 -39.08
N GLN A 235 -5.01 1.13 -39.01
CA GLN A 235 -5.73 1.84 -37.94
C GLN A 235 -7.23 1.71 -38.15
N GLN A 236 -7.98 1.59 -37.06
CA GLN A 236 -9.44 1.44 -37.10
C GLN A 236 -10.20 2.29 -36.10
N PHE A 237 -9.70 2.39 -34.88
CA PHE A 237 -10.41 3.01 -33.77
C PHE A 237 -9.77 4.36 -33.44
N GLU A 238 -8.56 4.33 -32.91
CA GLU A 238 -7.75 5.53 -32.65
C GLU A 238 -6.72 5.80 -33.76
N TYR A 239 -6.03 6.94 -33.66
CA TYR A 239 -5.05 7.40 -34.66
C TYR A 239 -3.65 7.58 -34.08
N ASP A 240 -3.41 7.22 -32.83
CA ASP A 240 -2.18 7.47 -32.07
C ASP A 240 -1.30 6.24 -31.87
N TYR A 241 -1.60 5.15 -32.58
CA TYR A 241 -0.85 3.91 -32.54
C TYR A 241 -0.43 3.42 -33.93
N ALA A 242 0.58 2.56 -33.96
CA ALA A 242 0.97 1.80 -35.15
C ALA A 242 1.42 0.42 -34.73
N PHE A 243 1.22 -0.57 -35.60
CA PHE A 243 1.62 -1.94 -35.32
C PHE A 243 1.98 -2.72 -36.59
N VAL A 244 2.75 -3.79 -36.40
CA VAL A 244 3.10 -4.76 -37.42
C VAL A 244 2.93 -6.17 -36.86
N ILE A 245 2.63 -7.12 -37.72
CA ILE A 245 2.42 -8.52 -37.35
C ILE A 245 3.37 -9.38 -38.20
N PRO A 246 4.28 -10.17 -37.61
CA PRO A 246 5.08 -11.11 -38.40
C PRO A 246 4.19 -12.14 -39.10
N GLN A 247 4.47 -12.43 -40.38
CA GLN A 247 3.60 -13.28 -41.19
C GLN A 247 3.59 -14.75 -40.76
N SER A 248 4.59 -15.17 -39.98
CA SER A 248 4.73 -16.53 -39.44
C SER A 248 5.19 -16.46 -37.98
N PRO A 249 4.99 -17.54 -37.20
CA PRO A 249 5.55 -17.65 -35.85
C PRO A 249 7.04 -17.34 -35.83
N LEU A 250 7.46 -16.57 -34.82
CA LEU A 250 8.85 -16.24 -34.57
C LEU A 250 9.60 -17.47 -34.02
N ALA A 251 10.93 -17.49 -34.16
CA ALA A 251 11.76 -18.51 -33.53
C ALA A 251 11.74 -18.32 -32.01
N SER A 252 11.73 -19.42 -31.25
CA SER A 252 11.78 -19.42 -29.78
C SER A 252 13.13 -18.96 -29.25
N GLY A 253 13.15 -18.37 -28.05
CA GLY A 253 14.38 -17.94 -27.37
C GLY A 253 15.25 -16.96 -28.18
N THR A 254 14.66 -16.25 -29.13
CA THR A 254 15.36 -15.50 -30.17
C THR A 254 15.16 -14.00 -29.98
N THR A 255 16.26 -13.25 -30.01
CA THR A 255 16.23 -11.79 -29.97
C THR A 255 15.99 -11.21 -31.36
N TYR A 256 15.01 -10.33 -31.47
CA TYR A 256 14.67 -9.59 -32.67
C TYR A 256 14.91 -8.11 -32.47
N ARG A 257 15.38 -7.43 -33.51
CA ARG A 257 15.44 -5.97 -33.59
C ARG A 257 14.31 -5.49 -34.49
N VAL A 258 13.44 -4.66 -33.94
CA VAL A 258 12.39 -3.97 -34.69
C VAL A 258 12.84 -2.54 -34.97
N ARG A 259 12.49 -2.06 -36.16
CA ARG A 259 12.53 -0.65 -36.53
C ARG A 259 11.18 -0.24 -37.09
N MET A 260 10.65 0.90 -36.65
CA MET A 260 9.47 1.54 -37.22
C MET A 260 9.81 2.99 -37.57
N ASP A 261 9.63 3.36 -38.82
CA ASP A 261 9.71 4.74 -39.27
C ASP A 261 8.29 5.30 -39.33
N LEU A 262 8.02 6.36 -38.57
CA LEU A 262 6.69 6.92 -38.33
C LEU A 262 6.66 8.42 -38.64
N THR A 263 5.46 8.95 -38.82
CA THR A 263 5.15 10.37 -38.68
C THR A 263 4.26 10.55 -37.46
N VAL A 264 4.73 11.26 -36.43
CA VAL A 264 4.01 11.50 -35.17
C VAL A 264 3.78 12.99 -35.01
N ALA A 265 2.50 13.41 -34.94
CA ALA A 265 2.12 14.82 -34.91
C ALA A 265 2.81 15.65 -36.02
N GLY A 266 2.92 15.07 -37.22
CA GLY A 266 3.57 15.69 -38.38
C GLY A 266 5.10 15.59 -38.42
N GLN A 267 5.75 15.12 -37.36
CA GLN A 267 7.21 15.01 -37.29
C GLN A 267 7.69 13.58 -37.59
N PRO A 268 8.78 13.40 -38.36
CA PRO A 268 9.37 12.09 -38.57
C PRO A 268 9.99 11.55 -37.27
N VAL A 269 9.66 10.31 -36.93
CA VAL A 269 10.19 9.61 -35.75
C VAL A 269 10.63 8.21 -36.17
N THR A 270 11.81 7.77 -35.74
CA THR A 270 12.24 6.38 -35.90
C THR A 270 12.33 5.72 -34.53
N GLU A 271 11.55 4.67 -34.35
CA GLU A 271 11.60 3.81 -33.18
C GLU A 271 12.43 2.57 -33.52
N SER A 272 13.38 2.21 -32.66
CA SER A 272 14.22 1.02 -32.85
C SER A 272 14.59 0.40 -31.51
N TRP A 273 14.23 -0.86 -31.31
CA TRP A 273 14.52 -1.59 -30.08
C TRP A 273 14.61 -3.09 -30.31
N ASN A 274 15.04 -3.82 -29.28
CA ASN A 274 15.08 -5.28 -29.29
C ASN A 274 14.07 -5.87 -28.31
N PHE A 275 13.58 -7.07 -28.59
CA PHE A 275 12.87 -7.93 -27.64
C PHE A 275 13.26 -9.39 -27.88
N THR A 276 12.97 -10.27 -26.92
CA THR A 276 13.33 -11.70 -27.00
C THR A 276 12.10 -12.58 -26.79
N THR A 277 11.90 -13.53 -27.68
CA THR A 277 10.82 -14.52 -27.57
C THR A 277 11.09 -15.54 -26.46
N SER A 278 10.04 -16.12 -25.90
CA SER A 278 10.12 -17.21 -24.93
C SER A 278 10.65 -18.49 -25.56
N VAL A 279 11.23 -19.36 -24.72
CA VAL A 279 11.82 -20.63 -25.15
C VAL A 279 10.73 -21.66 -25.48
N ASP A 280 9.62 -21.64 -24.76
CA ASP A 280 8.47 -22.54 -24.92
C ASP A 280 7.36 -21.97 -25.81
N GLY A 281 7.53 -20.74 -26.31
CA GLY A 281 6.54 -20.04 -27.14
C GLY A 281 5.35 -19.46 -26.35
N ALA A 282 5.30 -19.63 -25.03
CA ALA A 282 4.23 -19.12 -24.17
C ALA A 282 4.51 -17.67 -23.71
N PHE A 283 3.46 -16.98 -23.27
CA PHE A 283 3.58 -15.65 -22.66
C PHE A 283 4.08 -15.80 -21.23
N HIS A 284 5.27 -15.26 -20.93
CA HIS A 284 5.80 -15.22 -19.57
C HIS A 284 5.81 -13.78 -19.09
N LEU A 285 4.92 -13.48 -18.13
CA LEU A 285 4.88 -12.18 -17.50
C LEU A 285 5.83 -12.17 -16.30
N THR A 286 6.83 -11.28 -16.34
CA THR A 286 7.71 -11.02 -15.21
C THR A 286 7.03 -10.00 -14.29
N THR A 287 6.67 -10.43 -13.07
CA THR A 287 5.95 -9.62 -12.09
C THR A 287 6.70 -9.50 -10.78
N LEU A 288 6.51 -8.37 -10.11
CA LEU A 288 7.11 -8.04 -8.83
C LEU A 288 5.98 -7.89 -7.80
N HIS A 289 5.83 -8.88 -6.92
CA HIS A 289 4.82 -8.86 -5.88
C HIS A 289 5.35 -9.39 -4.56
N SER A 290 4.78 -8.87 -3.48
CA SER A 290 5.05 -9.33 -2.13
C SER A 290 3.76 -9.61 -1.37
N ALA A 291 3.84 -10.57 -0.44
CA ALA A 291 2.85 -10.75 0.60
C ALA A 291 3.53 -10.69 1.96
N TRP A 292 2.91 -10.03 2.93
CA TRP A 292 3.44 -9.99 4.29
C TRP A 292 3.51 -11.40 4.89
N ALA A 293 4.66 -11.75 5.46
CA ALA A 293 4.90 -13.07 6.05
C ALA A 293 5.12 -13.04 7.56
N GLY A 294 5.48 -11.88 8.14
CA GLY A 294 5.64 -11.74 9.58
C GLY A 294 6.65 -10.67 9.99
N GLN A 295 6.70 -10.36 11.28
CA GLN A 295 7.70 -9.46 11.87
C GLN A 295 8.02 -9.81 13.32
N THR A 296 9.15 -9.32 13.82
CA THR A 296 9.47 -9.30 15.26
C THR A 296 8.89 -8.05 15.91
N TYR A 297 8.45 -8.15 17.16
CA TYR A 297 8.04 -7.00 17.96
C TYR A 297 9.17 -6.64 18.94
N PRO A 298 9.76 -5.44 18.84
CA PRO A 298 10.79 -5.03 19.77
C PRO A 298 10.20 -4.81 21.18
N PRO A 299 10.99 -5.02 22.25
CA PRO A 299 10.58 -4.64 23.60
C PRO A 299 10.50 -3.12 23.74
N THR A 300 9.97 -2.63 24.86
CA THR A 300 10.11 -1.23 25.26
C THR A 300 11.60 -0.88 25.40
N LEU A 301 11.98 0.26 24.85
CA LEU A 301 13.36 0.72 24.79
C LEU A 301 13.58 1.95 25.67
N ALA A 302 14.72 2.01 26.34
CA ALA A 302 15.19 3.25 26.93
C ALA A 302 15.60 4.24 25.81
N PRO A 303 15.50 5.57 26.03
CA PRO A 303 15.98 6.57 25.07
C PRO A 303 17.42 6.28 24.61
N GLY A 304 17.64 6.33 23.29
CA GLY A 304 18.94 6.07 22.67
C GLY A 304 19.35 4.59 22.57
N GLN A 305 18.62 3.66 23.20
CA GLN A 305 18.85 2.22 23.09
C GLN A 305 18.61 1.75 21.66
N THR A 306 19.44 0.82 21.18
CA THR A 306 19.27 0.18 19.87
C THR A 306 18.71 -1.23 20.02
N THR A 307 17.85 -1.63 19.07
CA THR A 307 17.37 -3.01 18.95
C THR A 307 17.31 -3.46 17.50
N THR A 308 17.38 -4.77 17.30
CA THR A 308 17.22 -5.39 15.98
C THR A 308 15.75 -5.65 15.71
N VAL A 309 15.30 -5.29 14.51
CA VAL A 309 13.97 -5.62 14.00
C VAL A 309 14.12 -6.46 12.74
N THR A 310 13.29 -7.48 12.61
CA THR A 310 13.16 -8.30 11.40
C THR A 310 11.74 -8.25 10.86
N VAL A 311 11.61 -7.99 9.56
CA VAL A 311 10.35 -8.07 8.81
C VAL A 311 10.54 -9.06 7.66
N ARG A 312 9.49 -9.82 7.32
CA ARG A 312 9.53 -10.86 6.29
C ARG A 312 8.39 -10.69 5.31
N TYR A 313 8.71 -10.89 4.03
CA TYR A 313 7.74 -10.89 2.94
C TYR A 313 7.98 -12.10 2.04
N THR A 314 6.90 -12.75 1.60
CA THR A 314 6.96 -13.79 0.55
C THR A 314 6.99 -13.11 -0.81
N ASN A 315 7.89 -13.55 -1.69
CA ASN A 315 7.86 -13.18 -3.10
C ASN A 315 6.69 -13.92 -3.77
N THR A 316 5.62 -13.20 -4.09
CA THR A 316 4.45 -13.74 -4.79
C THR A 316 4.45 -13.36 -6.27
N GLY A 317 5.51 -12.71 -6.75
CA GLY A 317 5.72 -12.41 -8.15
C GLY A 317 6.43 -13.55 -8.87
N THR A 318 6.62 -13.40 -10.17
CA THR A 318 7.39 -14.35 -10.99
C THR A 318 8.87 -13.95 -11.10
N GLN A 319 9.21 -12.69 -10.82
CA GLN A 319 10.60 -12.22 -10.82
C GLN A 319 11.30 -12.61 -9.50
N THR A 320 12.42 -13.31 -9.61
CA THR A 320 13.33 -13.53 -8.47
C THR A 320 13.90 -12.20 -7.99
N TRP A 321 13.76 -11.90 -6.70
CA TRP A 321 14.42 -10.74 -6.10
C TRP A 321 15.91 -11.04 -5.95
N GLN A 322 16.76 -10.11 -6.35
CA GLN A 322 18.21 -10.29 -6.36
C GLN A 322 18.89 -9.09 -5.72
N ARG A 323 19.53 -9.32 -4.57
CA ARG A 323 20.28 -8.29 -3.87
C ARG A 323 21.47 -7.84 -4.73
N GLY A 324 21.69 -6.53 -4.80
CA GLY A 324 22.75 -5.88 -5.58
C GLY A 324 22.43 -5.74 -7.08
N VAL A 325 21.26 -6.18 -7.56
CA VAL A 325 20.91 -6.14 -8.98
C VAL A 325 19.86 -5.08 -9.25
N THR A 326 20.20 -4.06 -10.03
CA THR A 326 19.27 -3.00 -10.44
C THR A 326 18.01 -3.59 -11.10
N GLY A 327 16.84 -3.16 -10.66
CA GLY A 327 15.55 -3.64 -11.16
C GLY A 327 15.07 -4.98 -10.59
N SER A 328 15.89 -5.66 -9.77
CA SER A 328 15.53 -6.90 -9.05
C SER A 328 15.77 -6.81 -7.54
N GLU A 329 16.55 -5.83 -7.06
CA GLU A 329 16.78 -5.65 -5.63
C GLU A 329 15.55 -5.04 -4.96
N VAL A 330 14.93 -5.82 -4.07
CA VAL A 330 13.88 -5.33 -3.18
C VAL A 330 14.53 -4.79 -1.90
N ARG A 331 14.20 -3.54 -1.57
CA ARG A 331 14.53 -2.89 -0.30
C ARG A 331 13.27 -2.73 0.55
N LEU A 332 13.44 -2.63 1.86
CA LEU A 332 12.37 -2.25 2.78
C LEU A 332 12.43 -0.73 2.99
N GLY A 333 11.41 -0.02 2.52
CA GLY A 333 11.31 1.43 2.60
C GLY A 333 10.33 1.91 3.65
N ILE A 334 10.51 3.16 4.09
CA ILE A 334 9.50 3.88 4.86
C ILE A 334 8.36 4.25 3.92
N ASN A 335 7.13 3.81 4.22
CA ASN A 335 5.98 4.09 3.37
C ASN A 335 5.79 5.62 3.21
N GLY A 336 5.60 6.08 1.97
CA GLY A 336 5.54 7.51 1.65
C GLY A 336 6.89 8.25 1.67
N ASP A 337 8.01 7.52 1.67
CA ASP A 337 9.38 8.07 1.58
C ASP A 337 9.78 9.08 2.68
N SER A 338 9.06 9.10 3.81
CA SER A 338 9.33 10.05 4.90
C SER A 338 10.74 9.92 5.49
N MET A 339 11.46 11.04 5.58
CA MET A 339 12.77 11.14 6.23
C MET A 339 12.69 11.52 7.72
N TRP A 340 11.49 11.74 8.26
CA TRP A 340 11.31 12.22 9.63
C TRP A 340 11.93 11.28 10.67
N TYR A 341 11.75 9.96 10.51
CA TYR A 341 12.30 8.96 11.44
C TYR A 341 13.83 9.03 11.55
N SER A 342 14.52 9.29 10.43
CA SER A 342 15.96 9.53 10.42
C SER A 342 16.33 10.86 11.08
N SER A 343 15.52 11.91 10.88
CA SER A 343 15.78 13.22 11.50
C SER A 343 15.71 13.21 13.03
N VAL A 344 14.93 12.28 13.61
CA VAL A 344 14.87 12.06 15.06
C VAL A 344 15.84 10.97 15.55
N GLY A 345 16.77 10.53 14.68
CA GLY A 345 17.89 9.66 15.03
C GLY A 345 17.56 8.16 15.10
N MET A 346 16.43 7.70 14.55
CA MET A 346 16.06 6.28 14.58
C MET A 346 16.89 5.39 13.65
N ASN A 347 17.52 5.99 12.65
CA ASN A 347 18.26 5.31 11.59
C ASN A 347 19.61 4.80 12.07
N SER A 348 19.62 3.61 12.66
CA SER A 348 20.83 2.89 13.00
C SER A 348 21.18 1.92 11.88
N ASN A 349 22.25 2.18 11.13
CA ASN A 349 22.71 1.34 10.00
C ASN A 349 21.65 1.09 8.91
N TRP A 350 20.78 2.06 8.66
CA TRP A 350 19.86 1.98 7.52
C TRP A 350 20.63 2.17 6.21
N VAL A 351 20.14 1.57 5.13
CA VAL A 351 20.73 1.69 3.79
C VAL A 351 20.71 3.14 3.32
N TYR A 352 19.56 3.80 3.49
CA TYR A 352 19.37 5.24 3.29
C TYR A 352 18.43 5.81 4.37
N ALA A 353 18.24 7.12 4.39
CA ALA A 353 17.37 7.80 5.36
C ALA A 353 15.91 7.28 5.38
N ASN A 354 15.44 6.67 4.29
CA ASN A 354 14.11 6.09 4.16
C ASN A 354 14.12 4.66 3.56
N ARG A 355 15.27 3.99 3.57
CA ARG A 355 15.43 2.57 3.21
C ARG A 355 16.13 1.85 4.35
N VAL A 356 15.36 1.08 5.13
CA VAL A 356 15.86 0.51 6.39
C VAL A 356 16.76 -0.71 6.16
N ALA A 357 16.50 -1.50 5.12
CA ALA A 357 17.25 -2.73 4.82
C ALA A 357 17.11 -3.17 3.36
N THR A 358 18.03 -4.02 2.91
CA THR A 358 17.85 -4.95 1.77
C THR A 358 17.50 -6.35 2.30
N THR A 359 17.22 -7.30 1.41
CA THR A 359 17.07 -8.71 1.80
C THR A 359 18.36 -9.27 2.39
N VAL A 360 18.24 -10.17 3.37
CA VAL A 360 19.39 -10.93 3.92
C VAL A 360 19.85 -11.97 2.90
N GLU A 361 18.90 -12.60 2.22
CA GLU A 361 19.12 -13.54 1.13
C GLU A 361 19.70 -12.82 -0.09
N GLN A 362 20.61 -13.47 -0.80
CA GLN A 362 21.10 -12.97 -2.10
C GLN A 362 20.02 -13.08 -3.18
N THR A 363 19.22 -14.15 -3.13
CA THR A 363 18.15 -14.41 -4.09
C THR A 363 16.90 -14.88 -3.36
N VAL A 364 15.75 -14.30 -3.69
CA VAL A 364 14.43 -14.72 -3.20
C VAL A 364 13.59 -15.10 -4.41
N ALA A 365 13.55 -16.39 -4.73
CA ALA A 365 12.76 -16.92 -5.84
C ALA A 365 11.25 -16.81 -5.56
N PRO A 366 10.38 -16.92 -6.59
CA PRO A 366 8.93 -17.02 -6.41
C PRO A 366 8.55 -18.06 -5.35
N GLY A 367 7.63 -17.70 -4.46
CA GLY A 367 7.18 -18.48 -3.32
C GLY A 367 8.14 -18.51 -2.12
N GLN A 368 9.36 -17.97 -2.23
CA GLN A 368 10.31 -17.89 -1.11
C GLN A 368 10.10 -16.62 -0.28
N ILE A 369 10.60 -16.65 0.97
CA ILE A 369 10.55 -15.52 1.89
C ILE A 369 11.85 -14.72 1.79
N GLY A 370 11.71 -13.41 1.60
CA GLY A 370 12.78 -12.44 1.81
C GLY A 370 12.73 -11.88 3.23
N THR A 371 13.88 -11.87 3.89
CA THR A 371 14.05 -11.38 5.26
C THR A 371 14.75 -10.04 5.25
N PHE A 372 14.20 -9.06 5.95
CA PHE A 372 14.78 -7.73 6.12
C PHE A 372 15.12 -7.53 7.58
N THR A 373 16.41 -7.36 7.90
CA THR A 373 16.88 -7.15 9.26
C THR A 373 17.61 -5.82 9.36
N PHE A 374 17.20 -4.98 10.30
CA PHE A 374 17.78 -3.65 10.51
C PHE A 374 17.85 -3.31 12.00
N GLN A 375 18.69 -2.32 12.34
CA GLN A 375 18.74 -1.75 13.68
C GLN A 375 17.85 -0.51 13.74
N VAL A 376 17.20 -0.31 14.86
CA VAL A 376 16.46 0.93 15.17
C VAL A 376 16.96 1.47 16.49
N ARG A 377 17.21 2.78 16.53
CA ARG A 377 17.55 3.49 17.77
C ARG A 377 16.29 4.16 18.31
N ALA A 378 16.01 3.98 19.60
CA ALA A 378 14.96 4.71 20.29
C ALA A 378 15.23 6.23 20.27
N PRO A 379 14.28 7.06 19.84
CA PRO A 379 14.37 8.51 19.98
C PRO A 379 14.64 8.97 21.43
N SER A 380 15.08 10.21 21.59
CA SER A 380 15.32 10.80 22.92
C SER A 380 14.03 11.07 23.70
N THR A 381 12.92 11.31 23.00
CA THR A 381 11.61 11.60 23.61
C THR A 381 10.82 10.32 23.81
N SER A 382 10.36 10.07 25.04
CA SER A 382 9.50 8.93 25.36
C SER A 382 8.17 9.01 24.59
N GLY A 383 7.61 7.85 24.24
CA GLY A 383 6.38 7.74 23.45
C GLY A 383 6.37 6.52 22.55
N THR A 384 5.28 6.37 21.79
CA THR A 384 5.14 5.28 20.81
C THR A 384 5.28 5.83 19.40
N TYR A 385 6.25 5.31 18.65
CA TYR A 385 6.52 5.67 17.26
C TYR A 385 6.08 4.52 16.36
N LYS A 386 5.19 4.77 15.40
CA LYS A 386 4.81 3.77 14.38
C LYS A 386 5.74 3.90 13.19
N LEU A 387 6.57 2.90 12.92
CA LEU A 387 7.46 2.89 11.77
C LEU A 387 6.80 2.14 10.59
N PRO A 388 6.21 2.82 9.59
CA PRO A 388 5.50 2.17 8.48
C PRO A 388 6.51 1.64 7.45
N LEU A 389 6.37 0.37 7.08
CA LEU A 389 7.35 -0.34 6.26
C LEU A 389 6.68 -1.00 5.06
N ARG A 390 7.23 -0.78 3.87
CA ARG A 390 6.70 -1.33 2.62
C ARG A 390 7.85 -1.75 1.70
N PRO A 391 7.79 -2.90 1.01
CA PRO A 391 8.83 -3.28 0.06
C PRO A 391 8.81 -2.43 -1.21
N VAL A 392 9.99 -2.18 -1.78
CA VAL A 392 10.17 -1.36 -2.99
C VAL A 392 11.33 -1.87 -3.82
N VAL A 393 11.15 -1.86 -5.13
CA VAL A 393 12.25 -1.97 -6.10
C VAL A 393 12.53 -0.55 -6.59
N ASP A 394 13.62 0.04 -6.12
CA ASP A 394 13.92 1.44 -6.37
C ASP A 394 14.05 1.75 -7.87
N GLY A 395 13.42 2.85 -8.30
CA GLY A 395 13.34 3.24 -9.71
C GLY A 395 12.37 2.41 -10.57
N VAL A 396 11.74 1.38 -9.98
CA VAL A 396 10.76 0.53 -10.67
C VAL A 396 9.37 0.72 -10.07
N THR A 397 9.14 0.22 -8.85
CA THR A 397 7.82 0.31 -8.20
C THR A 397 7.87 -0.04 -6.72
N TRP A 398 6.92 0.49 -5.96
CA TRP A 398 6.56 -0.07 -4.66
C TRP A 398 5.79 -1.37 -4.86
N LEU A 399 6.08 -2.38 -4.03
CA LEU A 399 5.25 -3.58 -3.99
C LEU A 399 3.97 -3.29 -3.20
N GLU A 400 3.10 -4.26 -3.00
CA GLU A 400 1.82 -4.08 -2.32
C GLU A 400 1.96 -3.43 -0.94
N ASP A 401 1.01 -2.57 -0.57
CA ASP A 401 0.90 -2.01 0.77
C ASP A 401 -0.03 -2.87 1.62
N GLN A 402 0.53 -3.67 2.52
CA GLN A 402 -0.24 -4.47 3.46
C GLN A 402 -0.45 -3.76 4.82
N GLY A 403 -0.22 -2.44 4.90
CA GLY A 403 -0.42 -1.64 6.11
C GLY A 403 0.57 -1.96 7.23
N VAL A 404 1.73 -2.50 6.89
CA VAL A 404 2.71 -3.04 7.85
C VAL A 404 3.44 -1.90 8.56
N TYR A 405 3.51 -1.98 9.88
CA TYR A 405 4.31 -1.07 10.69
C TYR A 405 4.89 -1.79 11.93
N VAL A 406 6.00 -1.25 12.42
CA VAL A 406 6.63 -1.71 13.67
C VAL A 406 6.44 -0.63 14.74
N PRO A 407 5.78 -0.94 15.88
CA PRO A 407 5.68 -0.02 17.00
C PRO A 407 7.03 0.01 17.76
N ILE A 408 7.61 1.21 17.89
CA ILE A 408 8.78 1.46 18.73
C ILE A 408 8.31 2.22 19.96
N VAL A 409 8.25 1.52 21.09
CA VAL A 409 7.86 2.11 22.38
C VAL A 409 9.12 2.55 23.10
N VAL A 410 9.21 3.84 23.42
CA VAL A 410 10.31 4.45 24.16
C VAL A 410 9.83 4.88 25.53
N ASP A 411 10.54 4.45 26.57
CA ASP A 411 10.25 4.76 27.95
C ASP A 411 11.54 5.04 28.72
N ALA A 412 11.66 6.24 29.29
CA ALA A 412 12.78 6.65 30.12
C ALA A 412 12.76 6.00 31.53
N GLY A 413 11.69 5.30 31.90
CA GLY A 413 11.54 4.58 33.15
C GLY A 413 11.24 5.48 34.36
N PHE A 414 10.88 6.74 34.13
CA PHE A 414 10.45 7.68 35.16
C PHE A 414 8.93 7.61 35.32
N HIS A 415 8.46 7.09 36.46
CA HIS A 415 7.04 7.01 36.77
C HIS A 415 6.80 7.32 38.24
N SER A 416 5.70 8.00 38.53
CA SER A 416 5.32 8.44 39.86
C SER A 416 3.90 8.03 40.22
N ALA A 417 3.69 7.76 41.52
CA ALA A 417 2.36 7.67 42.10
C ALA A 417 2.27 8.52 43.36
N TRP A 418 1.27 9.39 43.41
CA TRP A 418 0.92 10.21 44.56
C TRP A 418 0.71 9.35 45.80
N VAL A 419 1.27 9.79 46.91
CA VAL A 419 1.18 9.12 48.21
C VAL A 419 0.26 9.92 49.13
N ASP A 420 0.67 11.13 49.47
CA ASP A 420 -0.10 12.09 50.26
C ASP A 420 0.38 13.53 50.03
N GLN A 421 -0.21 14.48 50.74
CA GLN A 421 0.14 15.89 50.70
C GLN A 421 -0.18 16.57 52.03
N SER A 422 0.36 17.77 52.24
CA SER A 422 -0.04 18.61 53.38
C SER A 422 -1.55 18.87 53.39
N PRO A 423 -2.16 19.00 54.59
CA PRO A 423 -3.57 19.36 54.68
C PRO A 423 -3.83 20.72 54.04
N TRP A 424 -5.09 20.98 53.70
CA TRP A 424 -5.50 22.31 53.25
C TRP A 424 -5.35 23.30 54.39
N VAL A 425 -4.81 24.48 54.09
CA VAL A 425 -4.47 25.47 55.11
C VAL A 425 -5.28 26.74 54.94
N THR A 426 -5.59 27.40 56.06
CA THR A 426 -6.18 28.74 56.08
C THR A 426 -5.14 29.73 56.61
N LEU A 427 -4.86 30.80 55.87
CA LEU A 427 -3.82 31.77 56.18
C LEU A 427 -4.36 33.19 56.09
N ARG A 428 -3.83 34.09 56.92
CA ARG A 428 -4.01 35.53 56.70
C ARG A 428 -3.20 36.00 55.50
N ALA A 429 -3.70 37.01 54.80
CA ALA A 429 -3.01 37.64 53.68
C ALA A 429 -1.54 37.96 54.01
N GLY A 430 -0.62 37.60 53.11
CA GLY A 430 0.81 37.83 53.26
C GLY A 430 1.58 36.84 54.14
N ASN A 431 0.91 35.98 54.93
CA ASN A 431 1.58 34.95 55.72
C ASN A 431 2.18 33.87 54.83
N VAL A 432 3.31 33.31 55.28
CA VAL A 432 4.01 32.21 54.61
C VAL A 432 3.69 30.89 55.34
N THR A 433 3.46 29.83 54.58
CA THR A 433 3.34 28.46 55.08
C THR A 433 4.28 27.54 54.31
N GLN A 434 4.66 26.43 54.91
CA GLN A 434 5.23 25.30 54.18
C GLN A 434 4.12 24.36 53.72
N LEU A 435 4.19 23.91 52.47
CA LEU A 435 3.36 22.85 51.89
C LEU A 435 4.25 21.69 51.47
N TYR A 436 3.70 20.48 51.42
CA TYR A 436 4.43 19.32 50.92
C TYR A 436 3.56 18.38 50.09
N VAL A 437 4.20 17.62 49.20
CA VAL A 437 3.61 16.47 48.51
C VAL A 437 4.61 15.33 48.50
N HIS A 438 4.12 14.10 48.73
CA HIS A 438 4.92 12.89 48.59
C HIS A 438 4.52 12.11 47.34
N TYR A 439 5.52 11.67 46.56
CA TYR A 439 5.32 10.78 45.41
C TYR A 439 6.20 9.54 45.55
N ARG A 440 5.63 8.38 45.29
CA ARG A 440 6.35 7.11 45.16
C ARG A 440 6.91 6.98 43.75
N ASN A 441 8.16 6.57 43.63
CA ASN A 441 8.75 6.14 42.37
C ASN A 441 8.16 4.77 42.00
N THR A 442 7.31 4.72 40.97
CA THR A 442 6.75 3.49 40.42
C THR A 442 7.49 3.02 39.17
N GLY A 443 8.52 3.76 38.75
CA GLY A 443 9.33 3.47 37.59
C GLY A 443 10.57 2.64 37.90
N THR A 444 11.32 2.34 36.86
CA THR A 444 12.59 1.60 36.95
C THR A 444 13.79 2.51 37.17
N THR A 445 13.68 3.80 36.82
CA THR A 445 14.77 4.76 36.90
C THR A 445 14.72 5.50 38.25
N ALA A 446 15.83 5.50 38.98
CA ALA A 446 15.94 6.22 40.25
C ALA A 446 15.98 7.74 40.01
N TRP A 447 15.39 8.50 40.93
CA TRP A 447 15.43 9.97 40.87
C TRP A 447 16.61 10.46 41.69
N THR A 448 17.60 11.06 41.03
CA THR A 448 18.87 11.46 41.67
C THR A 448 18.97 12.97 41.72
N LYS A 449 18.99 13.52 42.93
CA LYS A 449 19.07 14.96 43.16
C LYS A 449 20.40 15.52 42.67
N GLY A 450 20.36 16.67 42.00
CA GLY A 450 21.52 17.35 41.44
C GLY A 450 22.14 16.69 40.19
N VAL A 451 21.53 15.62 39.64
CA VAL A 451 21.99 14.98 38.40
C VAL A 451 21.09 15.40 37.23
N PRO A 452 21.64 16.05 36.19
CA PRO A 452 20.86 16.45 35.01
C PRO A 452 20.09 15.27 34.39
N LEU A 453 18.84 15.52 33.98
CA LEU A 453 17.92 14.54 33.41
C LEU A 453 17.55 13.36 34.34
N GLN A 454 17.88 13.45 35.64
CA GLN A 454 17.51 12.45 36.66
C GLN A 454 16.93 13.07 37.94
N GLU A 455 17.16 14.37 38.17
CA GLU A 455 16.52 15.11 39.26
C GLU A 455 15.02 15.29 38.97
N LEU A 456 14.19 15.00 39.96
CA LEU A 456 12.74 15.14 39.84
C LEU A 456 12.34 16.45 40.50
N HIS A 457 11.62 17.28 39.78
CA HIS A 457 11.04 18.50 40.33
C HIS A 457 9.53 18.33 40.51
N LEU A 458 8.99 19.02 41.52
CA LEU A 458 7.57 19.34 41.56
C LEU A 458 7.37 20.55 40.66
N GLY A 459 6.53 20.42 39.63
CA GLY A 459 6.19 21.51 38.73
C GLY A 459 4.75 21.98 38.94
N ILE A 460 4.50 23.27 38.68
CA ILE A 460 3.14 23.79 38.54
C ILE A 460 2.56 23.30 37.21
N ALA A 461 1.37 22.70 37.24
CA ALA A 461 0.76 22.11 36.06
C ALA A 461 0.67 23.12 34.89
N ASN A 462 0.95 22.65 33.66
CA ASN A 462 1.02 23.46 32.43
C ASN A 462 2.06 24.59 32.48
N ASP A 463 3.08 24.48 33.32
CA ASP A 463 4.14 25.47 33.46
C ASP A 463 3.61 26.88 33.82
N ASP A 464 2.48 26.99 34.53
CA ASP A 464 1.82 28.27 34.84
C ASP A 464 2.67 29.16 35.78
N ALA A 465 3.45 30.04 35.17
CA ALA A 465 4.38 30.94 35.85
C ALA A 465 3.70 32.02 36.73
N ARG A 466 2.37 32.20 36.64
CA ARG A 466 1.66 33.19 37.49
C ARG A 466 1.74 32.85 38.97
N TRP A 467 1.96 31.58 39.30
CA TRP A 467 2.11 31.12 40.68
C TRP A 467 3.44 31.54 41.32
N ALA A 468 4.45 31.93 40.52
CA ALA A 468 5.75 32.37 41.02
C ALA A 468 5.66 33.54 42.01
N ALA A 469 4.68 34.43 41.84
CA ALA A 469 4.48 35.59 42.71
C ALA A 469 4.12 35.21 44.17
N TYR A 470 3.66 33.97 44.38
CA TYR A 470 3.30 33.42 45.68
C TYR A 470 4.34 32.42 46.20
N GLY A 471 5.36 32.10 45.41
CA GLY A 471 6.43 31.20 45.81
C GLY A 471 7.47 31.90 46.67
N VAL A 472 7.93 31.23 47.73
CA VAL A 472 9.10 31.68 48.50
C VAL A 472 10.20 30.65 48.29
N GLY A 473 11.34 31.09 47.74
CA GLY A 473 12.51 30.23 47.52
C GLY A 473 12.32 29.10 46.50
N TRP A 474 11.34 29.22 45.58
CA TRP A 474 11.14 28.22 44.52
C TRP A 474 12.37 28.12 43.61
N LEU A 475 12.63 26.91 43.09
CA LEU A 475 13.79 26.65 42.22
C LEU A 475 13.73 27.49 40.93
N TYR A 476 12.55 27.53 40.32
CA TYR A 476 12.23 28.31 39.13
C TYR A 476 10.80 28.86 39.23
N LEU A 477 10.38 29.70 38.28
CA LEU A 477 9.06 30.34 38.25
C LEU A 477 7.89 29.35 38.46
N ASN A 478 8.03 28.13 37.94
CA ASN A 478 7.00 27.09 37.96
C ASN A 478 7.54 25.76 38.53
N ARG A 479 8.60 25.80 39.34
CA ARG A 479 9.20 24.64 40.00
C ARG A 479 9.33 24.89 41.50
N PRO A 480 8.27 24.61 42.29
CA PRO A 480 8.28 24.85 43.73
C PRO A 480 9.43 24.20 44.49
N ALA A 481 9.79 22.95 44.16
CA ALA A 481 10.84 22.21 44.86
C ALA A 481 11.41 21.07 44.01
N ALA A 482 12.63 20.66 44.33
CA ALA A 482 13.20 19.36 43.94
C ALA A 482 12.87 18.33 45.02
N GLN A 483 13.10 17.06 44.73
CA GLN A 483 13.04 16.04 45.76
C GLN A 483 14.02 16.37 46.91
N SER A 484 13.67 16.02 48.14
CA SER A 484 14.51 16.26 49.32
C SER A 484 15.61 15.21 49.41
N GLU A 485 15.29 13.97 49.05
CA GLU A 485 16.14 12.80 49.09
C GLU A 485 17.25 12.89 48.03
N ALA A 486 18.47 12.47 48.38
CA ALA A 486 19.58 12.44 47.43
C ALA A 486 19.32 11.46 46.28
N VAL A 487 18.72 10.30 46.57
CA VAL A 487 18.34 9.28 45.60
C VAL A 487 17.00 8.67 46.03
N VAL A 488 16.05 8.59 45.10
CA VAL A 488 14.77 7.89 45.28
C VAL A 488 14.74 6.67 44.36
N PRO A 489 15.13 5.47 44.85
CA PRO A 489 15.11 4.25 44.03
C PRO A 489 13.68 3.82 43.70
N ALA A 490 13.53 2.84 42.80
CA ALA A 490 12.25 2.23 42.50
C ALA A 490 11.55 1.76 43.80
N GLY A 491 10.27 2.12 43.95
CA GLY A 491 9.46 1.89 45.16
C GLY A 491 9.68 2.89 46.30
N GLY A 492 10.73 3.72 46.24
CA GLY A 492 11.02 4.78 47.20
C GLY A 492 10.02 5.93 47.12
N VAL A 493 9.99 6.77 48.15
CA VAL A 493 9.11 7.95 48.22
C VAL A 493 9.96 9.21 48.26
N ALA A 494 9.59 10.18 47.43
CA ALA A 494 10.20 11.50 47.36
C ALA A 494 9.37 12.54 48.13
N THR A 495 10.06 13.49 48.74
CA THR A 495 9.47 14.61 49.47
C THR A 495 9.72 15.91 48.77
N PHE A 496 8.64 16.61 48.41
CA PHE A 496 8.67 17.94 47.84
C PHE A 496 8.07 18.93 48.83
N ALA A 497 8.91 19.62 49.58
CA ALA A 497 8.49 20.67 50.51
C ALA A 497 8.83 22.05 49.92
N PHE A 498 7.88 22.97 49.93
CA PHE A 498 8.06 24.33 49.42
C PHE A 498 7.26 25.34 50.23
N GLU A 499 7.72 26.59 50.22
CA GLU A 499 7.04 27.67 50.90
C GLU A 499 6.09 28.42 49.95
N PHE A 500 4.93 28.78 50.49
CA PHE A 500 3.88 29.51 49.79
C PHE A 500 3.47 30.73 50.61
N LYS A 501 3.51 31.91 49.99
CA LYS A 501 3.06 33.18 50.55
C LYS A 501 1.60 33.44 50.13
N ALA A 502 0.72 33.57 51.11
CA ALA A 502 -0.68 33.88 50.89
C ALA A 502 -0.83 35.20 50.09
N PRO A 503 -1.57 35.18 48.96
CA PRO A 503 -1.96 36.38 48.22
C PRO A 503 -2.56 37.48 49.12
N VAL A 504 -2.48 38.73 48.68
CA VAL A 504 -3.13 39.84 49.39
C VAL A 504 -4.64 39.86 49.23
N THR A 505 -5.15 39.16 48.21
CA THR A 505 -6.58 39.01 47.95
C THR A 505 -7.10 37.77 48.69
N ALA A 506 -8.17 37.93 49.47
CA ALA A 506 -8.85 36.79 50.09
C ALA A 506 -9.49 35.89 49.01
N GLY A 507 -9.46 34.57 49.23
CA GLY A 507 -9.98 33.62 48.24
C GLY A 507 -9.48 32.20 48.45
N VAL A 508 -9.90 31.30 47.56
CA VAL A 508 -9.45 29.91 47.52
C VAL A 508 -8.45 29.75 46.37
N TYR A 509 -7.28 29.23 46.69
CA TYR A 509 -6.17 29.07 45.75
C TYR A 509 -5.82 27.58 45.65
N ASP A 510 -6.13 26.99 44.50
CA ASP A 510 -5.82 25.58 44.19
C ASP A 510 -4.56 25.51 43.33
N ILE A 511 -3.45 25.11 43.96
CA ILE A 511 -2.14 24.98 43.33
C ILE A 511 -2.06 23.57 42.73
N ARG A 512 -2.29 23.45 41.42
CA ARG A 512 -2.16 22.17 40.72
C ARG A 512 -0.69 21.85 40.48
N VAL A 513 -0.26 20.67 40.92
CA VAL A 513 1.15 20.26 40.88
C VAL A 513 1.28 18.90 40.22
N ARG A 514 2.42 18.70 39.54
CA ARG A 514 2.73 17.45 38.85
C ARG A 514 4.25 17.22 38.86
N PRO A 515 4.75 15.99 39.04
CA PRO A 515 6.18 15.74 38.95
C PRO A 515 6.70 15.85 37.52
N VAL A 516 7.93 16.34 37.37
CA VAL A 516 8.59 16.55 36.08
C VAL A 516 10.09 16.33 36.21
N VAL A 517 10.68 15.61 35.26
CA VAL A 517 12.14 15.59 35.07
C VAL A 517 12.44 16.53 33.92
N ASP A 518 13.02 17.69 34.23
CA ASP A 518 13.28 18.72 33.22
C ASP A 518 14.21 18.21 32.12
N GLY A 519 13.82 18.41 30.86
CA GLY A 519 14.50 17.87 29.68
C GLY A 519 14.14 16.42 29.32
N VAL A 520 13.38 15.71 30.17
CA VAL A 520 12.86 14.36 29.88
C VAL A 520 11.33 14.39 29.68
N GLY A 521 10.59 14.98 30.63
CA GLY A 521 9.14 15.11 30.52
C GLY A 521 8.40 15.12 31.86
N TRP A 522 7.11 15.44 31.77
CA TRP A 522 6.17 15.33 32.89
C TRP A 522 5.83 13.86 33.16
N LEU A 523 5.80 13.48 34.43
CA LEU A 523 5.36 12.14 34.87
C LEU A 523 3.82 12.11 34.91
N GLU A 524 3.20 11.06 35.42
CA GLU A 524 1.74 10.86 35.43
C GLU A 524 0.98 12.07 36.04
N ASP A 525 -0.12 12.48 35.39
CA ASP A 525 -1.05 13.45 35.97
C ASP A 525 -2.08 12.70 36.81
N GLN A 526 -2.02 12.89 38.12
CA GLN A 526 -2.95 12.28 39.07
C GLN A 526 -3.95 13.30 39.64
N GLY A 527 -4.04 14.50 39.03
CA GLY A 527 -4.96 15.54 39.44
C GLY A 527 -4.64 16.14 40.82
N VAL A 528 -3.38 16.04 41.26
CA VAL A 528 -2.95 16.50 42.59
C VAL A 528 -2.96 18.01 42.67
N PHE A 529 -3.58 18.56 43.72
CA PHE A 529 -3.56 19.98 44.00
C PHE A 529 -3.53 20.27 45.50
N LEU A 530 -2.82 21.33 45.88
CA LEU A 530 -2.79 21.86 47.23
C LEU A 530 -3.77 23.04 47.33
N ARG A 531 -4.53 23.15 48.41
CA ARG A 531 -5.50 24.22 48.63
C ARG A 531 -5.09 25.13 49.77
N VAL A 532 -5.04 26.43 49.47
CA VAL A 532 -4.83 27.51 50.45
C VAL A 532 -6.05 28.42 50.45
N ILE A 533 -6.67 28.59 51.61
CA ILE A 533 -7.76 29.54 51.84
C ILE A 533 -7.15 30.79 52.47
N VAL A 534 -7.27 31.92 51.78
CA VAL A 534 -6.76 33.20 52.27
C VAL A 534 -7.89 34.00 52.88
N ILE A 535 -7.71 34.39 54.13
CA ILE A 535 -8.60 35.28 54.86
C ILE A 535 -7.93 36.64 55.09
N PRO A 536 -8.72 37.72 55.31
CA PRO A 536 -8.18 39.05 55.56
C PRO A 536 -7.20 39.15 56.73
#